data_AF-A0A2J6H643-F1
#
_entry.id   AF-A0A2J6H643-F1
#
_cell.length_a   1.000
_cell.length_b   1.000
_cell.length_c   1.000
_cell.angle_alpha   90.00
_cell.angle_beta   90.00
_cell.angle_gamma   90.00
#
_symmetry.space_group_name_H-M   'P 1'
#
loop_
_entity.id
_entity.type
_entity.pdbx_description
1 polymer ?
#
loop_
_entity_poly.entity_id
_entity_poly.type
_entity_poly.pdbx_seq_one_letter_code
_entity_poly.pdbx_strand_id
1 'polypeptide(L)'
;MKKILLTVLALAPGLVFAQKKNMGPKSYDLVVGTYTSGTSKGISVYRFYTESGRLAYLNQIDGVSNPSYLTVSNNNKFVYAVNENDQGEVSAFHFEPKTGKLDFINKQSTMGGAPCYISVDKDQKNLFVANYSGGNIAVLPLKKDGSIEQA
;
A
#
# COMPACT_ATOMS: atom_id res chain seq x y z
N MET A 1 -10.66 55.43 57.66
CA MET A 1 -10.66 53.95 57.71
C MET A 1 -12.05 53.40 57.42
N LYS A 2 -12.41 53.20 56.14
CA LYS A 2 -13.52 52.35 55.69
C LYS A 2 -13.12 51.79 54.32
N LYS A 3 -13.14 50.46 54.20
CA LYS A 3 -12.50 49.68 53.11
C LYS A 3 -13.36 49.76 51.83
N ILE A 4 -12.73 50.17 50.73
CA ILE A 4 -13.26 49.98 49.37
C ILE A 4 -12.79 48.61 48.91
N LEU A 5 -13.72 47.68 48.68
CA LEU A 5 -13.42 46.38 48.09
C LEU A 5 -13.92 46.41 46.64
N LEU A 6 -13.02 46.71 45.71
CA LEU A 6 -13.21 46.51 44.28
C LEU A 6 -13.10 44.99 44.01
N THR A 7 -14.21 44.33 43.73
CA THR A 7 -14.17 42.96 43.18
C THR A 7 -13.92 43.07 41.68
N VAL A 8 -12.67 42.88 41.28
CA VAL A 8 -12.27 42.82 39.87
C VAL A 8 -12.87 41.55 39.25
N LEU A 9 -13.71 41.75 38.24
CA LEU A 9 -14.24 40.70 37.37
C LEU A 9 -13.06 40.13 36.56
N ALA A 10 -12.48 39.01 37.00
CA ALA A 10 -11.48 38.30 36.22
C ALA A 10 -12.19 37.56 35.07
N LEU A 11 -12.32 38.24 33.92
CA LEU A 11 -12.46 37.55 32.63
C LEU A 11 -11.18 36.73 32.44
N ALA A 12 -11.22 35.45 32.79
CA ALA A 12 -10.25 34.51 32.24
C ALA A 12 -10.57 34.38 30.74
N PRO A 13 -9.68 34.78 29.81
CA PRO A 13 -9.83 34.36 28.44
C PRO A 13 -9.62 32.85 28.49
N GLY A 14 -10.72 32.10 28.34
CA GLY A 14 -10.64 30.67 28.11
C GLY A 14 -9.66 30.48 26.96
N LEU A 15 -8.48 29.93 27.26
CA LEU A 15 -7.62 29.36 26.24
C LEU A 15 -8.46 28.24 25.63
N VAL A 16 -9.17 28.58 24.55
CA VAL A 16 -9.69 27.61 23.61
C VAL A 16 -8.45 26.98 23.01
N PHE A 17 -7.96 25.92 23.65
CA PHE A 17 -7.15 24.93 22.97
C PHE A 17 -8.05 24.35 21.89
N ALA A 18 -8.06 25.00 20.72
CA ALA A 18 -8.56 24.39 19.52
C ALA A 18 -7.71 23.13 19.34
N GLN A 19 -8.25 21.98 19.72
CA GLN A 19 -7.64 20.71 19.40
C GLN A 19 -7.43 20.74 17.89
N LYS A 20 -6.17 20.75 17.45
CA LYS A 20 -5.83 20.46 16.06
C LYS A 20 -6.43 19.09 15.80
N LYS A 21 -7.60 19.05 15.18
CA LYS A 21 -8.20 17.81 14.71
C LYS A 21 -7.14 17.21 13.81
N ASN A 22 -6.59 16.08 14.22
CA ASN A 22 -5.55 15.40 13.45
C ASN A 22 -6.26 14.86 12.21
N MET A 23 -6.36 15.69 11.18
CA MET A 23 -6.91 15.28 9.91
C MET A 23 -5.85 14.39 9.29
N GLY A 24 -6.21 13.13 9.03
CA GLY A 24 -5.30 12.19 8.37
C GLY A 24 -4.84 12.72 7.01
N PRO A 25 -4.03 11.94 6.27
CA PRO A 25 -3.60 12.29 4.93
C PRO A 25 -4.74 12.83 4.05
N LYS A 26 -4.47 13.94 3.35
CA LYS A 26 -5.42 14.54 2.39
C LYS A 26 -5.62 13.68 1.15
N SER A 27 -4.68 12.77 0.89
CA SER A 27 -4.77 11.80 -0.19
C SER A 27 -4.01 10.52 0.12
N TYR A 28 -4.41 9.44 -0.53
CA TYR A 28 -3.70 8.17 -0.57
C TYR A 28 -3.51 7.74 -2.03
N ASP A 29 -2.44 7.01 -2.31
CA ASP A 29 -2.29 6.32 -3.58
C ASP A 29 -2.89 4.92 -3.44
N LEU A 30 -3.80 4.58 -4.35
CA LEU A 30 -4.47 3.29 -4.42
C LEU A 30 -3.83 2.47 -5.53
N VAL A 31 -3.27 1.32 -5.16
CA VAL A 31 -2.73 0.35 -6.10
C VAL A 31 -3.76 -0.76 -6.28
N VAL A 32 -4.28 -0.91 -7.50
CA VAL A 32 -5.45 -1.75 -7.80
C VAL A 32 -5.02 -2.95 -8.63
N GLY A 33 -5.20 -4.14 -8.05
CA GLY A 33 -5.02 -5.43 -8.71
C GLY A 33 -6.23 -5.87 -9.51
N THR A 34 -6.00 -6.74 -10.50
CA THR A 34 -7.04 -7.26 -11.38
C THR A 34 -6.69 -8.65 -11.92
N TYR A 35 -7.69 -9.33 -12.50
CA TYR A 35 -7.44 -10.39 -13.48
C TYR A 35 -7.31 -9.77 -14.88
N THR A 36 -6.43 -10.33 -15.71
CA THR A 36 -6.09 -9.81 -17.05
C THR A 36 -6.63 -10.67 -18.20
N SER A 37 -7.57 -11.58 -17.92
CA SER A 37 -8.29 -12.34 -18.97
C SER A 37 -9.37 -11.50 -19.69
N GLY A 38 -9.77 -10.37 -19.09
CA GLY A 38 -10.71 -9.41 -19.67
C GLY A 38 -10.00 -8.23 -20.34
N THR A 39 -10.53 -7.02 -20.13
CA THR A 39 -9.96 -5.79 -20.70
C THR A 39 -8.86 -5.14 -19.85
N SER A 40 -8.66 -5.62 -18.61
CA SER A 40 -7.61 -5.11 -17.75
C SER A 40 -6.23 -5.51 -18.26
N LYS A 41 -5.28 -4.58 -18.14
CA LYS A 41 -3.90 -4.79 -18.58
C LYS A 41 -2.92 -5.14 -17.47
N GLY A 42 -3.36 -5.10 -16.20
CA GLY A 42 -2.52 -5.39 -15.05
C GLY A 42 -2.88 -4.55 -13.83
N ILE A 43 -1.94 -3.74 -13.34
CA ILE A 43 -2.10 -2.93 -12.13
C ILE A 43 -2.40 -1.49 -12.52
N SER A 44 -3.41 -0.89 -11.89
CA SER A 44 -3.70 0.54 -12.05
C SER A 44 -3.39 1.29 -10.77
N VAL A 45 -2.91 2.52 -10.89
CA VAL A 45 -2.63 3.40 -9.74
C VAL A 45 -3.48 4.67 -9.82
N TYR A 46 -4.16 4.97 -8.73
CA TYR A 46 -4.99 6.17 -8.58
C TYR A 46 -4.56 6.98 -7.36
N ARG A 47 -4.83 8.28 -7.37
CA ARG A 47 -4.83 9.12 -6.18
C ARG A 47 -6.24 9.32 -5.67
N PHE A 48 -6.49 8.89 -4.45
CA PHE A 48 -7.73 9.10 -3.73
C PHE A 48 -7.63 10.34 -2.85
N TYR A 49 -8.53 11.31 -3.05
CA TYR A 49 -8.60 12.54 -2.26
C TYR A 49 -9.65 12.41 -1.16
N THR A 50 -9.21 12.36 0.09
CA THR A 50 -10.06 11.98 1.25
C THR A 50 -11.18 12.97 1.53
N GLU A 51 -10.97 14.25 1.25
CA GLU A 51 -11.97 15.30 1.48
C GLU A 51 -13.13 15.24 0.48
N SER A 52 -12.89 14.77 -0.76
CA SER A 52 -13.89 14.80 -1.84
C SER A 52 -14.36 13.43 -2.31
N GLY A 53 -13.65 12.35 -1.94
CA GLY A 53 -13.85 11.01 -2.51
C GLY A 53 -13.38 10.87 -3.96
N ARG A 54 -12.81 11.93 -4.57
CA ARG A 54 -12.37 11.91 -5.96
C ARG A 54 -11.19 10.96 -6.15
N LEU A 55 -11.23 10.20 -7.25
CA LEU A 55 -10.10 9.43 -7.77
C LEU A 55 -9.47 10.18 -8.96
N ALA A 56 -8.16 10.36 -8.94
CA ALA A 56 -7.38 10.77 -10.11
C ALA A 56 -6.57 9.57 -10.60
N TYR A 57 -6.70 9.21 -11.87
CA TYR A 57 -5.81 8.24 -12.47
C TYR A 57 -4.37 8.78 -12.50
N LEU A 58 -3.41 7.95 -12.09
CA LEU A 58 -1.98 8.28 -12.11
C LEU A 58 -1.24 7.45 -13.17
N ASN A 59 -1.40 6.13 -13.13
CA ASN A 59 -0.60 5.25 -13.98
C ASN A 59 -1.25 3.88 -14.22
N GLN A 60 -0.77 3.20 -15.26
CA GLN A 60 -1.12 1.83 -15.62
C GLN A 60 0.18 1.04 -15.82
N ILE A 61 0.22 -0.14 -15.22
CA ILE A 61 1.31 -1.10 -15.36
C ILE A 61 0.78 -2.26 -16.18
N ASP A 62 1.28 -2.35 -17.40
CA ASP A 62 0.96 -3.43 -18.34
C ASP A 62 1.97 -4.58 -18.19
N GLY A 63 1.65 -5.74 -18.76
CA GLY A 63 2.59 -6.87 -18.85
C GLY A 63 2.74 -7.71 -17.59
N VAL A 64 1.92 -7.44 -16.57
CA VAL A 64 1.80 -8.25 -15.35
C VAL A 64 0.52 -9.06 -15.48
N SER A 65 0.63 -10.39 -15.62
CA SER A 65 -0.53 -11.27 -15.76
C SER A 65 -1.19 -11.54 -14.41
N ASN A 66 -2.51 -11.38 -14.37
CA ASN A 66 -3.37 -11.67 -13.21
C ASN A 66 -2.81 -11.19 -11.84
N PRO A 67 -2.50 -9.88 -11.67
CA PRO A 67 -2.13 -9.30 -10.39
C PRO A 67 -3.33 -9.16 -9.46
N SER A 68 -3.91 -10.28 -9.04
CA SER A 68 -5.18 -10.35 -8.31
C SER A 68 -5.07 -9.87 -6.86
N TYR A 69 -3.90 -10.05 -6.24
CA TYR A 69 -3.60 -9.62 -4.88
C TYR A 69 -2.24 -8.91 -4.80
N LEU A 70 -2.16 -7.89 -3.96
CA LEU A 70 -0.93 -7.13 -3.75
C LEU A 70 -0.68 -6.89 -2.26
N THR A 71 0.59 -6.71 -1.92
CA THR A 71 1.01 -6.13 -0.64
C THR A 71 1.98 -4.99 -0.89
N VAL A 72 1.89 -3.95 -0.06
CA VAL A 72 2.83 -2.83 -0.02
C VAL A 72 3.83 -3.09 1.10
N SER A 73 5.10 -2.77 0.88
CA SER A 73 6.13 -2.86 1.90
C SER A 73 5.89 -1.85 3.04
N ASN A 74 6.33 -2.16 4.26
CA ASN A 74 6.10 -1.30 5.43
C ASN A 74 6.72 0.10 5.30
N ASN A 75 7.73 0.26 4.44
CA ASN A 75 8.35 1.55 4.12
C ASN A 75 7.70 2.27 2.91
N ASN A 76 6.63 1.72 2.33
CA ASN A 76 5.92 2.21 1.15
C ASN A 76 6.77 2.36 -0.12
N LYS A 77 7.93 1.69 -0.19
CA LYS A 77 8.85 1.77 -1.34
C LYS A 77 8.64 0.67 -2.36
N PHE A 78 8.01 -0.44 -1.98
CA PHE A 78 7.87 -1.61 -2.83
C PHE A 78 6.43 -2.10 -2.84
N VAL A 79 6.03 -2.63 -3.99
CA VAL A 79 4.77 -3.33 -4.18
C VAL A 79 5.11 -4.73 -4.68
N TYR A 80 4.47 -5.72 -4.08
CA TYR A 80 4.57 -7.11 -4.50
C TYR A 80 3.19 -7.57 -4.95
N ALA A 81 3.12 -8.17 -6.12
CA ALA A 81 1.89 -8.68 -6.70
C ALA A 81 2.04 -10.17 -6.97
N VAL A 82 1.04 -10.97 -6.59
CA VAL A 82 0.93 -12.34 -7.11
C VAL A 82 0.66 -12.28 -8.61
N ASN A 83 1.08 -13.30 -9.34
CA ASN A 83 0.66 -13.54 -10.72
C ASN A 83 -0.17 -14.81 -10.70
N GLU A 84 -1.49 -14.67 -10.54
CA GLU A 84 -2.41 -15.77 -10.29
C GLU A 84 -2.71 -16.57 -11.56
N ASN A 85 -1.70 -17.30 -12.03
CA ASN A 85 -1.75 -18.21 -13.17
C ASN A 85 -1.53 -19.65 -12.71
N ASP A 86 -1.75 -20.62 -13.61
CA ASP A 86 -1.50 -22.04 -13.34
C ASP A 86 -0.07 -22.30 -12.87
N GLN A 87 0.91 -21.62 -13.48
CA GLN A 87 2.28 -21.52 -12.96
C GLN A 87 2.40 -20.21 -12.20
N GLY A 88 2.40 -20.30 -10.87
CA GLY A 88 2.34 -19.16 -9.99
C GLY A 88 3.66 -18.41 -9.89
N GLU A 89 3.61 -17.09 -10.02
CA GLU A 89 4.76 -16.21 -9.81
C GLU A 89 4.40 -15.08 -8.82
N VAL A 90 5.41 -14.36 -8.35
CA VAL A 90 5.27 -13.05 -7.71
C VAL A 90 6.17 -12.06 -8.41
N SER A 91 5.64 -10.88 -8.72
CA SER A 91 6.38 -9.74 -9.27
C SER A 91 6.64 -8.69 -8.19
N ALA A 92 7.86 -8.14 -8.18
CA ALA A 92 8.28 -7.05 -7.31
C ALA A 92 8.47 -5.75 -8.11
N PHE A 93 8.06 -4.65 -7.51
CA PHE A 93 8.16 -3.31 -8.09
C PHE A 93 8.65 -2.28 -7.07
N HIS A 94 9.39 -1.28 -7.54
CA HIS A 94 9.63 -0.05 -6.80
C HIS A 94 8.52 0.96 -7.08
N PHE A 95 7.98 1.59 -6.04
CA PHE A 95 6.90 2.56 -6.15
C PHE A 95 7.43 4.00 -6.16
N GLU A 96 7.15 4.74 -7.23
CA GLU A 96 7.45 6.17 -7.34
C GLU A 96 6.18 7.00 -7.01
N PRO A 97 6.06 7.56 -5.80
CA PRO A 97 4.82 8.18 -5.32
C PRO A 97 4.45 9.48 -6.05
N LYS A 98 5.39 10.16 -6.71
CA LYS A 98 5.04 11.39 -7.46
C LYS A 98 4.20 11.09 -8.68
N THR A 99 4.53 10.00 -9.38
CA THR A 99 3.91 9.64 -10.67
C THR A 99 2.97 8.45 -10.55
N GLY A 100 2.99 7.72 -9.44
CA GLY A 100 2.28 6.46 -9.29
C GLY A 100 2.86 5.34 -10.16
N LYS A 101 4.09 5.48 -10.65
CA LYS A 101 4.76 4.44 -11.43
C LYS A 101 5.20 3.28 -10.53
N LEU A 102 5.10 2.07 -11.06
CA LEU A 102 5.74 0.89 -10.49
C LEU A 102 6.85 0.43 -11.44
N ASP A 103 8.09 0.65 -11.02
CA ASP A 103 9.27 0.20 -11.76
C ASP A 103 9.51 -1.28 -11.45
N PHE A 104 9.40 -2.15 -12.47
CA PHE A 104 9.63 -3.58 -12.32
C PHE A 104 11.05 -3.86 -11.83
N ILE A 105 11.16 -4.69 -10.78
CA ILE A 105 12.45 -5.13 -10.22
C ILE A 105 12.77 -6.53 -10.73
N ASN A 106 11.97 -7.51 -10.33
CA ASN A 106 12.08 -8.89 -10.77
C ASN A 106 10.78 -9.67 -10.52
N LYS A 107 10.77 -10.94 -10.93
CA LYS A 107 9.73 -11.91 -10.59
C LYS A 107 10.35 -13.25 -10.20
N GLN A 108 9.64 -14.02 -9.37
CA GLN A 108 10.07 -15.35 -8.94
C GLN A 108 8.91 -16.34 -8.95
N SER A 109 9.22 -17.61 -9.19
CA SER A 109 8.26 -18.70 -9.05
C SER A 109 7.82 -18.85 -7.59
N THR A 110 6.54 -19.17 -7.40
CA THR A 110 5.97 -19.56 -6.10
C THR A 110 6.03 -21.06 -5.86
N MET A 111 6.54 -21.83 -6.83
CA MET A 111 6.59 -23.29 -6.82
C MET A 111 5.22 -23.95 -6.56
N GLY A 112 4.14 -23.25 -6.95
CA GLY A 112 2.76 -23.71 -6.87
C GLY A 112 1.92 -23.05 -7.95
N GLY A 113 0.62 -23.35 -7.96
CA GLY A 113 -0.33 -22.81 -8.93
C GLY A 113 -1.34 -21.86 -8.29
N ALA A 114 -1.76 -20.85 -9.05
CA ALA A 114 -2.73 -19.84 -8.69
C ALA A 114 -2.47 -19.18 -7.32
N PRO A 115 -1.35 -18.45 -7.14
CA PRO A 115 -1.10 -17.67 -5.94
C PRO A 115 -2.19 -16.63 -5.75
N CYS A 116 -2.95 -16.72 -4.65
CA CYS A 116 -4.16 -15.93 -4.43
C CYS A 116 -4.01 -14.91 -3.29
N TYR A 117 -2.90 -14.97 -2.56
CA TYR A 117 -2.63 -14.06 -1.44
C TYR A 117 -1.13 -13.88 -1.24
N ILE A 118 -0.72 -12.67 -0.88
CA ILE A 118 0.67 -12.35 -0.53
C ILE A 118 0.71 -11.41 0.67
N SER A 119 1.70 -11.60 1.53
CA SER A 119 2.04 -10.68 2.62
C SER A 119 3.55 -10.56 2.77
N VAL A 120 4.00 -9.44 3.36
CA VAL A 120 5.40 -9.19 3.71
C VAL A 120 5.53 -9.16 5.24
N ASP A 121 6.61 -9.73 5.77
CA ASP A 121 6.87 -9.68 7.21
C ASP A 121 7.20 -8.27 7.70
N LYS A 122 7.11 -8.06 9.01
CA LYS A 122 7.37 -6.74 9.62
C LYS A 122 8.78 -6.22 9.31
N ASP A 123 9.76 -7.12 9.29
CA ASP A 123 11.16 -6.79 9.05
C ASP A 123 11.52 -6.64 7.56
N GLN A 124 10.59 -6.93 6.64
CA GLN A 124 10.80 -6.92 5.19
C GLN A 124 11.94 -7.84 4.74
N LYS A 125 12.03 -9.02 5.36
CA LYS A 125 12.96 -10.10 5.04
C LYS A 125 12.32 -11.19 4.21
N ASN A 126 11.01 -11.37 4.28
CA ASN A 126 10.31 -12.48 3.61
C ASN A 126 8.95 -12.06 3.06
N LEU A 127 8.60 -12.63 1.92
CA LEU A 127 7.22 -12.71 1.42
C LEU A 127 6.63 -14.09 1.76
N PHE A 128 5.37 -14.09 2.17
CA PHE A 128 4.56 -15.29 2.32
C PHE A 128 3.47 -15.30 1.26
N VAL A 129 3.41 -16.37 0.48
CA VAL A 129 2.46 -16.52 -0.64
C VAL A 129 1.62 -17.76 -0.42
N ALA A 130 0.30 -17.62 -0.54
CA ALA A 130 -0.62 -18.76 -0.53
C ALA A 130 -0.95 -19.16 -1.97
N ASN A 131 -0.63 -20.40 -2.34
CA ASN A 131 -0.94 -20.96 -3.65
C ASN A 131 -2.24 -21.75 -3.57
N TYR A 132 -3.30 -21.27 -4.23
CA TYR A 132 -4.62 -21.87 -4.17
C TYR A 132 -4.64 -23.26 -4.81
N SER A 133 -4.30 -23.35 -6.10
CA SER A 133 -4.30 -24.61 -6.85
C SER A 133 -3.11 -25.50 -6.46
N GLY A 134 -1.99 -24.90 -6.04
CA GLY A 134 -0.83 -25.64 -5.54
C GLY A 134 -1.06 -26.29 -4.16
N GLY A 135 -1.97 -25.74 -3.35
CA GLY A 135 -2.24 -26.24 -1.99
C GLY A 135 -1.05 -26.06 -1.04
N ASN A 136 -0.15 -25.12 -1.32
CA ASN A 136 1.08 -24.90 -0.55
C ASN A 136 1.31 -23.42 -0.23
N ILE A 137 2.23 -23.16 0.70
CA ILE A 137 2.73 -21.83 1.01
C ILE A 137 4.16 -21.71 0.45
N ALA A 138 4.48 -20.58 -0.17
CA ALA A 138 5.85 -20.22 -0.50
C ALA A 138 6.37 -19.16 0.47
N VAL A 139 7.63 -19.28 0.87
CA VAL A 139 8.36 -18.27 1.64
C VAL A 139 9.53 -17.80 0.79
N LEU A 140 9.49 -16.55 0.34
CA LEU A 140 10.47 -16.00 -0.58
C LEU A 140 11.30 -14.92 0.13
N PRO A 141 12.62 -15.10 0.29
CA PRO A 141 13.47 -14.09 0.91
C PRO A 141 13.53 -12.80 0.08
N LEU A 142 13.69 -11.67 0.78
CA LEU A 142 13.80 -10.34 0.18
C LEU A 142 15.20 -9.75 0.39
N LYS A 143 15.71 -9.11 -0.65
CA LYS A 143 16.89 -8.25 -0.57
C LYS A 143 16.51 -6.83 -0.15
N LYS A 144 17.51 -6.07 0.31
CA LYS A 144 17.34 -4.66 0.73
C LYS A 144 16.86 -3.73 -0.39
N ASP A 145 17.13 -4.07 -1.64
CA ASP A 145 16.67 -3.33 -2.82
C ASP A 145 15.21 -3.67 -3.21
N GLY A 146 14.55 -4.53 -2.43
CA GLY A 146 13.18 -4.96 -2.66
C GLY A 146 13.05 -6.15 -3.62
N SER A 147 14.15 -6.62 -4.23
CA SER A 147 14.11 -7.78 -5.11
C SER A 147 13.88 -9.08 -4.33
N ILE A 148 13.21 -10.04 -4.99
CA ILE A 148 12.89 -11.35 -4.44
C ILE A 148 14.03 -12.32 -4.78
N GLU A 149 14.56 -13.02 -3.78
CA GLU A 149 15.58 -14.05 -3.98
C GLU A 149 14.98 -15.30 -4.63
N GLN A 150 15.81 -16.07 -5.34
CA GLN A 150 15.41 -17.41 -5.79
C GLN A 150 15.26 -18.30 -4.54
N ALA A 151 14.17 -19.06 -4.51
CA ALA A 151 13.97 -20.12 -3.52
C ALA A 151 14.96 -21.26 -3.73
#